data_AF-A0A7Y1F8B0-F1
#
_entry.id   AF-A0A7Y1F8B0-F1
#
_cell.length_a   1.000
_cell.length_b   1.000
_cell.length_c   1.000
_cell.angle_alpha   90.00
_cell.angle_beta   90.00
_cell.angle_gamma   90.00
#
_symmetry.space_group_name_H-M   'P 1'
#
loop_
_entity.id
_entity.type
_entity.pdbx_description
1 polymer ?
#
loop_
_entity_poly.entity_id
_entity_poly.type
_entity_poly.pdbx_seq_one_letter_code
_entity_poly.pdbx_strand_id
1 'polypeptide(L)' 'RSVLYKAKRKIEYLKAQTRAKVEHPFRVIKRQFGYVKVRFRGLMKNTAQLTTLFALSNLWMARKKLMGMG' A
#
# COMPACT_ATOMS: atom_id res chain seq x y z
N ARG A 1 -21.07 5.65 -28.43
CA ARG A 1 -19.77 5.55 -27.73
C ARG A 1 -19.04 4.30 -28.26
N SER A 2 -17.85 4.44 -28.83
CA SER A 2 -17.14 3.32 -29.50
C SER A 2 -16.82 2.17 -28.54
N VAL A 3 -16.70 0.95 -29.07
CA VAL A 3 -16.31 -0.25 -28.30
C VAL A 3 -14.94 -0.06 -27.64
N LEU A 4 -14.01 0.59 -28.36
CA LEU A 4 -12.68 0.97 -27.85
C LEU A 4 -12.76 1.86 -26.60
N TYR A 5 -13.70 2.82 -26.57
CA TYR A 5 -13.89 3.67 -25.41
C TYR A 5 -14.32 2.86 -24.18
N LYS A 6 -15.26 1.91 -24.35
CA LYS A 6 -15.76 1.07 -23.25
C LYS A 6 -14.66 0.17 -22.69
N ALA A 7 -13.83 -0.41 -23.56
CA ALA A 7 -12.69 -1.22 -23.17
C ALA A 7 -11.65 -0.43 -22.36
N LYS A 8 -11.24 0.76 -22.84
CA LYS A 8 -10.31 1.65 -22.12
C LYS A 8 -10.83 2.04 -20.74
N ARG A 9 -12.11 2.40 -20.64
CA ARG A 9 -12.73 2.76 -19.35
C ARG A 9 -12.69 1.62 -18.33
N LYS A 10 -12.92 0.37 -18.77
CA LYS A 10 -12.89 -0.80 -17.89
C LYS A 10 -11.47 -1.05 -17.35
N ILE A 11 -10.44 -0.89 -18.17
CA ILE A 11 -9.04 -1.01 -17.77
C ILE A 11 -8.67 0.04 -16.72
N GLU A 12 -8.98 1.32 -16.99
CA GLU A 12 -8.66 2.41 -16.05
C GLU A 12 -9.41 2.25 -14.72
N TYR A 13 -10.65 1.77 -14.74
CA TYR A 13 -11.40 1.46 -13.54
C TYR A 13 -10.71 0.38 -12.68
N LEU A 14 -10.28 -0.71 -13.31
CA LEU A 14 -9.56 -1.79 -12.60
C LEU A 14 -8.22 -1.31 -12.03
N LYS A 15 -7.50 -0.49 -12.80
CA LYS A 15 -6.25 0.13 -12.35
C LYS A 15 -6.46 1.03 -11.14
N ALA A 16 -7.49 1.88 -11.17
CA ALA A 16 -7.85 2.77 -10.06
C ALA A 16 -8.29 1.98 -8.82
N GLN A 17 -9.06 0.90 -8.99
CA GLN A 17 -9.48 0.03 -7.90
C GLN A 17 -8.28 -0.63 -7.20
N THR A 18 -7.34 -1.17 -7.96
CA THR A 18 -6.11 -1.73 -7.42
C THR A 18 -5.28 -0.66 -6.70
N ARG A 19 -5.19 0.55 -7.28
CA ARG A 19 -4.48 1.69 -6.69
C ARG A 19 -5.05 2.08 -5.33
N ALA A 20 -6.37 2.20 -5.22
CA ALA A 20 -7.04 2.53 -3.96
C ALA A 20 -6.74 1.53 -2.84
N LYS A 21 -6.64 0.22 -3.17
CA LYS A 21 -6.28 -0.82 -2.20
C LYS A 21 -4.84 -0.68 -1.71
N VAL A 22 -3.89 -0.43 -2.60
CA VAL A 22 -2.46 -0.32 -2.23
C VAL A 22 -2.12 1.02 -1.56
N GLU A 23 -2.83 2.11 -1.89
CA GLU A 23 -2.60 3.41 -1.27
C GLU A 23 -2.80 3.39 0.25
N HIS A 24 -3.65 2.50 0.77
CA HIS A 24 -3.87 2.37 2.20
C HIS A 24 -2.63 1.90 2.98
N PRO A 25 -2.02 0.74 2.70
CA PRO A 25 -0.77 0.33 3.36
C PRO A 25 0.37 1.31 3.10
N PHE A 26 0.49 1.88 1.90
CA PHE A 26 1.50 2.92 1.63
C PHE A 26 1.34 4.15 2.53
N ARG A 27 0.09 4.59 2.80
CA ARG A 27 -0.18 5.69 3.74
C ARG A 27 0.25 5.33 5.15
N VAL A 28 -0.07 4.12 5.63
CA VAL A 28 0.33 3.65 6.97
C VAL A 28 1.87 3.64 7.10
N ILE A 29 2.57 3.08 6.12
CA ILE A 29 4.05 3.04 6.09
C ILE A 29 4.65 4.45 6.13
N LYS A 30 4.14 5.37 5.29
CA LYS A 30 4.70 6.72 5.17
C LYS A 30 4.34 7.63 6.34
N ARG A 31 3.12 7.54 6.87
CA ARG A 31 2.60 8.45 7.89
C ARG A 31 2.76 7.90 9.30
N GLN A 32 2.42 6.64 9.55
CA GLN A 32 2.49 6.08 10.90
C GLN A 32 3.91 5.59 11.24
N PHE A 33 4.54 4.89 10.31
CA PHE A 33 5.89 4.35 10.51
C PHE A 33 7.01 5.31 10.05
N GLY A 34 6.67 6.46 9.48
CA GLY A 34 7.63 7.52 9.14
C GLY A 34 8.61 7.18 8.01
N TYR A 35 8.34 6.14 7.21
CA TYR A 35 9.23 5.74 6.11
C TYR A 35 9.04 6.64 4.88
N VAL A 36 9.62 7.85 4.95
CA VAL A 36 9.49 8.90 3.92
C VAL A 36 10.73 8.99 3.04
N LYS A 37 11.93 8.66 3.56
CA LYS A 37 13.20 8.70 2.83
C LYS A 37 13.92 7.36 2.95
N VAL A 38 14.50 6.89 1.85
CA VAL A 38 15.38 5.72 1.83
C VAL A 38 16.83 6.15 2.01
N ARG A 39 17.68 5.27 2.54
CA ARG A 39 19.12 5.54 2.63
C ARG A 39 19.77 5.32 1.26
N PHE A 40 20.71 6.18 0.88
CA PHE A 40 21.43 6.05 -0.40
C PHE A 40 22.27 4.77 -0.47
N ARG A 41 22.90 4.37 0.64
CA ARG A 41 23.71 3.15 0.75
C ARG A 41 22.94 2.04 1.45
N GLY A 42 23.26 0.79 1.08
CA GLY A 42 22.71 -0.40 1.75
C GLY A 42 21.33 -0.81 1.23
N LEU A 43 21.22 -1.06 -0.08
CA LEU A 43 19.98 -1.47 -0.73
C LEU A 43 19.31 -2.68 -0.05
N MET A 44 20.10 -3.70 0.31
CA MET A 44 19.59 -4.87 1.04
C MET A 44 18.92 -4.49 2.37
N LYS A 45 19.50 -3.55 3.12
CA LYS A 45 18.94 -3.09 4.41
C LYS A 45 17.63 -2.32 4.19
N ASN A 46 17.56 -1.50 3.13
CA ASN A 46 16.32 -0.80 2.77
C ASN A 46 15.22 -1.80 2.36
N THR A 47 15.54 -2.83 1.57
CA THR A 47 14.58 -3.86 1.15
C THR A 47 14.08 -4.67 2.34
N ALA A 48 14.98 -5.07 3.25
CA ALA A 48 14.61 -5.75 4.48
C ALA A 48 13.67 -4.87 5.33
N GLN A 49 14.03 -3.59 5.53
CA GLN A 49 13.20 -2.64 6.27
C GLN A 49 11.82 -2.47 5.64
N LEU A 50 11.74 -2.31 4.32
CA LEU A 50 10.47 -2.17 3.60
C LEU A 50 9.59 -3.42 3.78
N THR A 51 10.17 -4.61 3.66
CA THR A 51 9.45 -5.89 3.83
C THR A 51 8.86 -6.00 5.24
N THR A 52 9.66 -5.69 6.26
CA THR A 52 9.21 -5.67 7.65
C THR A 52 8.09 -4.66 7.88
N LEU A 53 8.20 -3.44 7.32
CA LEU A 53 7.18 -2.41 7.44
C LEU A 53 5.85 -2.80 6.78
N PHE A 54 5.88 -3.54 5.66
CA PHE A 54 4.67 -4.09 5.06
C PHE A 54 4.01 -5.15 5.96
N ALA A 55 4.79 -6.03 6.58
CA ALA A 55 4.26 -7.00 7.55
C ALA A 55 3.61 -6.29 8.76
N LEU A 56 4.29 -5.28 9.33
CA LEU A 56 3.77 -4.49 10.45
C LEU A 56 2.52 -3.67 10.06
N SER A 57 2.44 -3.22 8.80
CA SER A 57 1.26 -2.50 8.31
C SER A 57 0.03 -3.40 8.27
N ASN A 58 0.18 -4.69 7.97
CA ASN A 58 -0.92 -5.65 8.05
C ASN A 58 -1.43 -5.79 9.50
N LEU A 59 -0.52 -5.87 10.47
CA LEU A 59 -0.88 -5.92 11.89
C LEU A 59 -1.56 -4.63 12.35
N TRP A 60 -1.06 -3.47 11.94
CA TRP A 60 -1.71 -2.19 12.21
C TRP A 60 -3.15 -2.23 11.69
N MET A 61 -3.37 -2.63 10.43
CA MET A 61 -4.70 -2.66 9.81
C MET A 61 -5.67 -3.57 10.57
N ALA A 62 -5.17 -4.68 11.13
CA ALA A 62 -5.96 -5.60 11.94
C ALA A 62 -6.12 -5.17 13.42
N ARG A 63 -5.45 -4.10 13.88
CA ARG A 63 -5.33 -3.77 15.32
C ARG A 63 -6.66 -3.71 16.08
N LYS A 64 -7.74 -3.20 15.46
CA LYS A 64 -9.04 -3.09 16.15
C LYS A 64 -9.58 -4.48 16.49
N LYS A 65 -9.48 -5.41 15.53
CA LYS A 65 -9.85 -6.81 15.71
C LYS A 65 -8.93 -7.51 16.72
N LEU A 66 -7.62 -7.24 16.67
CA LEU A 66 -6.64 -7.85 17.58
C LEU A 66 -6.76 -7.35 19.02
N MET A 67 -7.13 -6.10 19.22
CA MET A 67 -7.32 -5.49 20.55
C MET A 67 -8.73 -5.71 21.11
N GLY A 68 -9.59 -6.49 20.44
CA GLY A 68 -10.97 -6.70 20.89
C GLY A 68 -11.82 -5.42 20.88
N MET A 69 -11.39 -4.38 20.17
CA MET A 69 -12.14 -3.13 19.99
C MET A 69 -13.13 -3.31 18.83
N GLY A 70 -14.14 -4.16 19.08
CA GLY A 70 -15.28 -4.43 18.21
C GLY A 70 -16.55 -3.86 18.82
#